data_AF-A0AAF0IM71-F1
#
_entry.id   AF-A0AAF0IM71-F1
#
_cell.length_a   1.000
_cell.length_b   1.000
_cell.length_c   1.000
_cell.angle_alpha   90.00
_cell.angle_beta   90.00
_cell.angle_gamma   90.00
#
_symmetry.space_group_name_H-M   'P 1'
#
loop_
_entity.id
_entity.type
_entity.pdbx_description
1 polymer ?
#
loop_
_entity_poly.entity_id
_entity_poly.type
_entity_poly.pdbx_seq_one_letter_code
_entity_poly.pdbx_strand_id
1 'polypeptide(L)'
;MSGSGRISPARLGSTEYMQAMQERHPQAHVSSEVSRRKRRDRMSLFARQTKNDDAIWKGYERIVGFDTMPDAEDTVSGSSSYTLQVKSLGYSRTKHTRTFMCAVDATESSERALEWIMENLVDDGDEIVAVSVLDSEQDVVTQEKAREGAHSLLSSIVELNENTRKISITVEFLSGPIKSSILRLVTMYRPESLTIGTRGKQVSALEKMLGTTPLGNLSKSLIWQSPVPVIIVRPEDRVKKHLLKRMSDPRRHEYYDLVQHDDDLPMSLPKNKEAK
;
A
#
# COMPACT_ATOMS: atom_id res chain seq x y z
N MET A 1 -40.23 -0.93 43.19
CA MET A 1 -39.81 0.34 42.57
C MET A 1 -38.35 0.58 42.92
N SER A 2 -37.44 0.38 41.98
CA SER A 2 -36.06 0.86 42.08
C SER A 2 -35.56 1.10 40.64
N GLY A 3 -35.59 2.36 40.22
CA GLY A 3 -35.18 2.76 38.87
C GLY A 3 -33.68 2.61 38.69
N SER A 4 -33.27 1.78 37.71
CA SER A 4 -31.91 1.79 37.18
C SER A 4 -31.83 2.90 36.14
N GLY A 5 -31.24 4.04 36.54
CA GLY A 5 -30.93 5.13 35.62
C GLY A 5 -29.86 4.69 34.63
N ARG A 6 -30.24 4.53 33.35
CA ARG A 6 -29.28 4.37 32.25
C ARG A 6 -28.66 5.73 31.97
N ILE A 7 -27.34 5.81 32.12
CA ILE A 7 -26.53 6.99 31.83
C ILE A 7 -26.40 7.11 30.31
N SER A 8 -26.94 8.20 29.73
CA SER A 8 -26.72 8.55 28.33
C SER A 8 -25.22 8.77 28.04
N PRO A 9 -24.68 8.30 26.91
CA PRO A 9 -23.24 8.38 26.60
C PRO A 9 -22.75 9.80 26.22
N ALA A 10 -23.62 10.82 26.30
CA ALA A 10 -23.34 12.19 25.88
C ALA A 10 -22.35 12.98 26.79
N ARG A 11 -21.60 12.30 27.68
CA ARG A 11 -20.69 12.95 28.64
C ARG A 11 -19.34 12.25 28.82
N LEU A 12 -18.98 11.28 27.99
CA LEU A 12 -17.69 10.61 28.13
C LEU A 12 -16.61 11.43 27.41
N GLY A 13 -15.53 11.74 28.13
CA GLY A 13 -14.35 12.37 27.54
C GLY A 13 -13.73 11.47 26.47
N SER A 14 -12.98 12.05 25.54
CA SER A 14 -12.32 11.32 24.44
C SER A 14 -11.51 10.10 24.92
N THR A 15 -10.97 10.16 26.13
CA THR A 15 -10.22 9.08 26.79
C THR A 15 -11.12 7.92 27.24
N GLU A 16 -12.30 8.21 27.81
CA GLU A 16 -13.22 7.18 28.31
C GLU A 16 -13.95 6.48 27.16
N TYR A 17 -14.21 7.20 26.06
CA TYR A 17 -14.75 6.61 24.83
C TYR A 17 -13.76 5.65 24.15
N MET A 18 -12.46 6.00 24.16
CA MET A 18 -11.40 5.12 23.68
C MET A 18 -11.34 3.83 24.50
N GLN A 19 -11.47 3.93 25.83
CA GLN A 19 -11.48 2.79 26.74
C GLN A 19 -12.71 1.89 26.52
N ALA A 20 -13.90 2.48 26.33
CA ALA A 20 -15.14 1.75 26.01
C ALA A 20 -15.14 1.08 24.61
N MET A 21 -14.37 1.61 23.65
CA MET A 21 -14.13 0.98 22.34
C MET A 21 -13.11 -0.17 22.44
N GLN A 22 -12.10 -0.01 23.30
CA GLN A 22 -11.08 -1.04 23.57
C GLN A 22 -11.67 -2.25 24.27
N GLU A 23 -12.65 -2.05 25.16
CA GLU A 23 -13.36 -3.12 25.86
C GLU A 23 -14.31 -3.93 24.96
N ARG A 24 -14.87 -3.34 23.89
CA ARG A 24 -15.82 -4.04 22.99
C ARG A 24 -15.17 -4.95 21.96
N HIS A 25 -13.90 -4.72 21.61
CA HIS A 25 -13.19 -5.51 20.59
C HIS A 25 -11.73 -5.82 20.98
N PRO A 26 -11.49 -6.58 22.07
CA PRO A 26 -10.16 -6.85 22.58
C PRO A 26 -9.27 -7.68 21.63
N GLN A 27 -9.85 -8.64 20.89
CA GLN A 27 -9.06 -9.54 20.03
C GLN A 27 -8.51 -8.88 18.75
N ALA A 28 -9.28 -7.96 18.14
CA ALA A 28 -8.84 -7.22 16.95
C ALA A 28 -7.74 -6.19 17.27
N HIS A 29 -7.81 -5.56 18.45
CA HIS A 29 -6.80 -4.58 18.88
C HIS A 29 -5.47 -5.26 19.22
N VAL A 30 -5.50 -6.37 19.96
CA VAL A 30 -4.29 -7.10 20.38
C VAL A 30 -3.55 -7.69 19.18
N SER A 31 -4.25 -8.28 18.20
CA SER A 31 -3.63 -8.75 16.95
C SER A 31 -3.01 -7.60 16.15
N SER A 32 -3.69 -6.46 16.06
CA SER A 32 -3.18 -5.27 15.38
C SER A 32 -1.99 -4.63 16.11
N GLU A 33 -1.93 -4.69 17.44
CA GLU A 33 -0.87 -4.08 18.26
C GLU A 33 0.40 -4.93 18.31
N VAL A 34 0.27 -6.26 18.36
CA VAL A 34 1.41 -7.18 18.24
C VAL A 34 2.03 -7.07 16.85
N SER A 35 1.21 -7.01 15.80
CA SER A 35 1.66 -6.72 14.44
C SER A 35 2.29 -5.33 14.35
N ARG A 36 1.71 -4.28 14.96
CA ARG A 36 2.30 -2.91 15.03
C ARG A 36 3.66 -2.87 15.72
N ARG A 37 3.86 -3.64 16.79
CA ARG A 37 5.13 -3.66 17.54
C ARG A 37 6.23 -4.36 16.76
N LYS A 38 5.91 -5.46 16.06
CA LYS A 38 6.79 -6.09 15.07
C LYS A 38 7.08 -5.17 13.86
N ARG A 39 6.11 -4.34 13.46
CA ARG A 39 6.19 -3.39 12.33
C ARG A 39 7.03 -2.14 12.61
N ARG A 40 7.01 -1.59 13.84
CA ARG A 40 7.87 -0.44 14.23
C ARG A 40 9.36 -0.77 14.28
N ASP A 41 9.70 -2.04 14.50
CA ASP A 41 11.09 -2.52 14.51
C ASP A 41 11.60 -2.87 13.10
N ARG A 42 10.74 -2.96 12.08
CA ARG A 42 11.17 -3.08 10.68
C ARG A 42 11.59 -1.68 10.20
N MET A 43 12.88 -1.49 9.94
CA MET A 43 13.36 -0.35 9.14
C MET A 43 12.65 -0.36 7.77
N SER A 44 12.55 0.81 7.12
CA SER A 44 11.93 0.98 5.79
C SER A 44 12.20 -0.21 4.86
N LEU A 45 11.20 -0.59 4.05
CA LEU A 45 11.31 -1.70 3.10
C LEU A 45 12.51 -1.53 2.13
N PHE A 46 13.04 -0.32 1.99
CA PHE A 46 14.22 0.00 1.17
C PHE A 46 15.55 0.03 1.92
N ALA A 47 15.54 -0.11 3.25
CA ALA A 47 16.73 0.03 4.08
C ALA A 47 17.46 -1.30 4.32
N ARG A 48 16.89 -2.44 3.89
CA ARG A 48 17.44 -3.76 4.20
C ARG A 48 18.19 -4.35 2.99
N GLN A 49 19.48 -4.60 3.18
CA GLN A 49 20.30 -5.43 2.30
C GLN A 49 20.15 -6.90 2.72
N THR A 50 19.56 -7.74 1.85
CA THR A 50 19.51 -9.20 2.01
C THR A 50 20.57 -9.86 1.13
N LYS A 51 21.27 -10.87 1.65
CA LYS A 51 22.22 -11.66 0.85
C LYS A 51 21.47 -12.78 0.12
N ASN A 52 22.01 -13.24 -1.02
CA ASN A 52 21.39 -14.33 -1.80
C ASN A 52 21.23 -15.66 -1.02
N ASP A 53 22.01 -15.88 0.04
CA ASP A 53 21.96 -17.10 0.85
C ASP A 53 20.94 -17.03 2.02
N ASP A 54 20.18 -15.94 2.13
CA ASP A 54 19.20 -15.78 3.19
C ASP A 54 18.10 -16.85 3.08
N ALA A 55 17.66 -17.40 4.22
CA ALA A 55 16.65 -18.45 4.27
C ALA A 55 15.32 -18.05 3.59
N ILE A 56 15.09 -16.75 3.45
CA ILE A 56 13.96 -16.10 2.77
C ILE A 56 13.85 -16.59 1.30
N TRP A 57 14.98 -16.91 0.65
CA TRP A 57 15.02 -17.35 -0.74
C TRP A 57 14.80 -18.86 -0.95
N LYS A 58 14.79 -19.68 0.11
CA LYS A 58 14.69 -21.15 -0.02
C LYS A 58 13.40 -21.66 -0.69
N GLY A 59 12.36 -20.83 -0.76
CA GLY A 59 11.09 -21.12 -1.42
C GLY A 59 10.90 -20.42 -2.76
N TYR A 60 11.94 -19.80 -3.32
CA TYR A 60 11.85 -19.01 -4.56
C TYR A 60 12.94 -19.39 -5.56
N GLU A 61 12.56 -19.41 -6.83
CA GLU A 61 13.46 -19.59 -7.95
C GLU A 61 13.62 -18.27 -8.69
N ARG A 62 14.87 -17.84 -8.87
CA ARG A 62 15.19 -16.70 -9.75
C ARG A 62 14.97 -17.12 -11.21
N ILE A 63 14.19 -16.33 -11.95
CA ILE A 63 13.90 -16.61 -13.36
C ILE A 63 14.84 -15.82 -14.24
N VAL A 64 14.68 -14.50 -14.27
CA VAL A 64 15.40 -13.60 -15.17
C VAL A 64 15.71 -12.28 -14.47
N GLY A 65 16.85 -11.70 -14.82
CA GLY A 65 17.18 -10.32 -14.51
C GLY A 65 17.63 -9.64 -15.79
N PHE A 66 16.92 -8.59 -16.20
CA PHE A 66 17.26 -7.79 -17.37
C PHE A 66 17.84 -6.47 -16.89
N ASP A 67 19.04 -6.15 -17.36
CA ASP A 67 19.71 -4.88 -17.05
C ASP A 67 20.03 -4.18 -18.36
N THR A 68 19.34 -3.06 -18.60
CA THR A 68 19.53 -2.20 -19.77
C THR A 68 20.09 -0.83 -19.37
N MET A 69 20.52 -0.68 -18.10
CA MET A 69 21.13 0.56 -17.62
C MET A 69 22.45 0.93 -18.31
N PRO A 70 23.37 0.01 -18.67
CA PRO A 70 24.63 0.39 -19.29
C PRO A 70 24.47 0.88 -20.74
N ASP A 71 23.42 0.41 -21.43
CA ASP A 71 23.17 0.71 -22.86
C ASP A 71 22.02 1.72 -23.05
N ALA A 72 21.70 2.49 -22.00
CA ALA A 72 20.48 3.30 -21.95
C ALA A 72 20.36 4.31 -23.11
N GLU A 73 21.48 4.90 -23.55
CA GLU A 73 21.54 5.85 -24.67
C GLU A 73 21.27 5.19 -26.02
N ASP A 74 21.55 3.89 -26.16
CA ASP A 74 21.32 3.12 -27.38
C ASP A 74 19.90 2.51 -27.44
N THR A 75 19.12 2.62 -26.37
CA THR A 75 17.74 2.11 -26.35
C THR A 75 16.77 3.03 -27.08
N VAL A 76 15.78 2.44 -27.77
CA VAL A 76 14.73 3.17 -28.52
C VAL A 76 13.95 4.16 -27.67
N SER A 77 13.88 3.94 -26.35
CA SER A 77 13.18 4.83 -25.42
C SER A 77 14.09 5.78 -24.64
N GLY A 78 15.42 5.70 -24.82
CA GLY A 78 16.40 6.50 -24.09
C GLY A 78 16.31 6.34 -22.57
N SER A 79 15.80 5.20 -22.09
CA SER A 79 15.42 4.98 -20.70
C SER A 79 16.14 3.76 -20.14
N SER A 80 16.91 3.93 -19.08
CA SER A 80 17.54 2.81 -18.37
C SER A 80 16.49 2.04 -17.57
N SER A 81 16.49 0.71 -17.72
CA SER A 81 15.60 -0.18 -16.95
C SER A 81 16.36 -1.36 -16.35
N TYR A 82 15.95 -1.75 -15.16
CA TYR A 82 16.44 -2.90 -14.44
C TYR A 82 15.26 -3.71 -13.92
N THR A 83 15.13 -4.94 -14.42
CA THR A 83 14.03 -5.84 -14.10
C THR A 83 14.56 -7.05 -13.35
N LEU A 84 13.91 -7.42 -12.25
CA LEU A 84 14.16 -8.66 -11.52
C LEU A 84 12.88 -9.49 -11.45
N GLN A 85 12.99 -10.77 -11.76
CA GLN A 85 11.86 -11.69 -11.62
C GLN A 85 12.23 -12.93 -10.82
N VAL A 86 11.36 -13.25 -9.86
CA VAL A 86 11.37 -14.49 -9.08
C VAL A 86 9.98 -15.13 -9.10
N LYS A 87 9.95 -16.44 -8.87
CA LYS A 87 8.71 -17.19 -8.64
C LYS A 87 8.83 -17.99 -7.37
N SER A 88 7.73 -18.14 -6.65
CA SER A 88 7.65 -19.12 -5.59
C SER A 88 7.71 -20.53 -6.16
N LEU A 89 8.29 -21.46 -5.41
CA LEU A 89 8.39 -22.86 -5.80
C LEU A 89 6.97 -23.45 -5.99
N GLY A 90 6.74 -24.08 -7.14
CA GLY A 90 5.43 -24.62 -7.49
C GLY A 90 4.44 -23.60 -8.05
N TYR A 91 4.82 -22.35 -8.25
CA TYR A 91 4.07 -21.42 -9.09
C TYR A 91 4.09 -21.89 -10.55
N SER A 92 2.91 -21.89 -11.17
CA SER A 92 2.73 -22.12 -12.60
C SER A 92 1.68 -21.18 -13.13
N ARG A 93 2.01 -20.46 -14.20
CA ARG A 93 1.09 -19.51 -14.83
C ARG A 93 -0.04 -20.26 -15.52
N THR A 94 -1.28 -19.84 -15.27
CA THR A 94 -2.48 -20.41 -15.90
C THR A 94 -3.26 -19.33 -16.66
N LYS A 95 -4.34 -19.72 -17.34
CA LYS A 95 -5.25 -18.76 -17.99
C LYS A 95 -6.02 -17.88 -16.99
N HIS A 96 -6.07 -18.29 -15.72
CA HIS A 96 -6.73 -17.57 -14.64
C HIS A 96 -5.76 -16.76 -13.78
N THR A 97 -4.47 -16.78 -14.11
CA THR A 97 -3.47 -15.96 -13.41
C THR A 97 -3.78 -14.49 -13.62
N ARG A 98 -4.02 -13.79 -12.52
CA ARG A 98 -4.25 -12.35 -12.50
C ARG A 98 -2.93 -11.65 -12.26
N THR A 99 -2.76 -10.47 -12.86
CA THR A 99 -1.57 -9.65 -12.67
C THR A 99 -1.96 -8.37 -11.96
N PHE A 100 -1.35 -8.11 -10.81
CA PHE A 100 -1.54 -6.88 -10.05
C PHE A 100 -0.29 -6.03 -10.12
N MET A 101 -0.46 -4.72 -10.32
CA MET A 101 0.67 -3.79 -10.40
C MET A 101 0.64 -2.81 -9.23
N CYS A 102 1.79 -2.56 -8.62
CA CYS A 102 1.92 -1.58 -7.54
C CYS A 102 3.03 -0.59 -7.87
N ALA A 103 2.71 0.71 -7.94
CA ALA A 103 3.71 1.76 -8.08
C ALA A 103 4.26 2.12 -6.70
N VAL A 104 5.56 1.95 -6.55
CA VAL A 104 6.26 2.02 -5.28
C VAL A 104 7.38 3.05 -5.37
N ASP A 105 7.39 4.02 -4.45
CA ASP A 105 8.48 4.99 -4.27
C ASP A 105 9.08 4.88 -2.86
N ALA A 106 10.09 5.69 -2.52
CA ALA A 106 10.73 5.69 -1.20
C ALA A 106 9.88 6.32 -0.07
N THR A 107 8.55 6.28 -0.17
CA THR A 107 7.64 6.83 0.86
C THR A 107 6.96 5.72 1.66
N GLU A 108 6.64 6.00 2.92
CA GLU A 108 5.87 5.04 3.74
C GLU A 108 4.48 4.74 3.14
N SER A 109 3.90 5.69 2.39
CA SER A 109 2.58 5.52 1.79
C SER A 109 2.56 4.54 0.64
N SER A 110 3.63 4.45 -0.15
CA SER A 110 3.78 3.44 -1.20
C SER A 110 4.11 2.07 -0.61
N GLU A 111 4.96 2.00 0.41
CA GLU A 111 5.25 0.77 1.15
C GLU A 111 3.95 0.18 1.71
N ARG A 112 3.14 1.00 2.39
CA ARG A 112 1.83 0.57 2.90
C ARG A 112 0.88 0.11 1.80
N ALA A 113 0.98 0.67 0.60
CA ALA A 113 0.17 0.26 -0.55
C ALA A 113 0.56 -1.14 -1.04
N LEU A 114 1.86 -1.44 -1.05
CA LEU A 114 2.39 -2.77 -1.33
C LEU A 114 2.02 -3.79 -0.24
N GLU A 115 2.04 -3.41 1.03
CA GLU A 115 1.51 -4.27 2.09
C GLU A 115 0.03 -4.56 1.88
N TRP A 116 -0.76 -3.51 1.57
CA TRP A 116 -2.20 -3.65 1.37
C TRP A 116 -2.54 -4.56 0.20
N ILE A 117 -1.82 -4.46 -0.93
CA ILE A 117 -2.07 -5.32 -2.10
C ILE A 117 -1.75 -6.79 -1.78
N MET A 118 -0.66 -7.03 -1.04
CA MET A 118 -0.27 -8.37 -0.59
C MET A 118 -1.24 -8.93 0.44
N GLU A 119 -1.84 -8.11 1.30
CA GLU A 119 -2.79 -8.57 2.32
C GLU A 119 -4.21 -8.82 1.75
N ASN A 120 -4.65 -8.03 0.77
CA ASN A 120 -6.08 -7.97 0.41
C ASN A 120 -6.41 -8.47 -1.01
N LEU A 121 -5.46 -8.44 -1.95
CA LEU A 121 -5.74 -8.76 -3.36
C LEU A 121 -5.03 -10.00 -3.86
N VAL A 122 -3.74 -10.13 -3.53
CA VAL A 122 -2.88 -11.21 -4.05
C VAL A 122 -3.24 -12.55 -3.43
N ASP A 123 -3.48 -13.54 -4.26
CA ASP A 123 -3.75 -14.93 -3.88
C ASP A 123 -2.84 -15.92 -4.62
N ASP A 124 -2.99 -17.21 -4.34
CA ASP A 124 -2.26 -18.28 -5.03
C ASP A 124 -2.50 -18.26 -6.55
N GLY A 125 -1.42 -18.34 -7.31
CA GLY A 125 -1.44 -18.33 -8.78
C GLY A 125 -1.46 -16.94 -9.42
N ASP A 126 -1.40 -15.87 -8.62
CA ASP A 126 -1.32 -14.49 -9.10
C ASP A 126 0.12 -14.01 -9.35
N GLU A 127 0.24 -12.94 -10.13
CA GLU A 127 1.48 -12.23 -10.41
C GLU A 127 1.43 -10.83 -9.82
N ILE A 128 2.52 -10.41 -9.18
CA ILE A 128 2.69 -9.03 -8.70
C ILE A 128 3.84 -8.35 -9.45
N VAL A 129 3.55 -7.18 -10.01
CA VAL A 129 4.52 -6.31 -10.69
C VAL A 129 4.72 -5.06 -9.84
N ALA A 130 5.83 -4.98 -9.11
CA ALA A 130 6.18 -3.81 -8.32
C ALA A 130 7.08 -2.88 -9.13
N VAL A 131 6.67 -1.63 -9.27
CA VAL A 131 7.31 -0.67 -10.16
C VAL A 131 7.84 0.51 -9.39
N SER A 132 9.14 0.77 -9.53
CA SER A 132 9.81 1.95 -9.01
C SER A 132 10.33 2.77 -10.17
N VAL A 133 9.98 4.05 -10.21
CA VAL A 133 10.48 4.98 -11.23
C VAL A 133 11.21 6.12 -10.54
N LEU A 134 12.49 6.27 -10.89
CA LEU A 134 13.37 7.34 -10.42
C LEU A 134 13.31 8.51 -11.40
N ASP A 135 13.31 9.72 -10.86
CA ASP A 135 13.21 10.93 -11.67
C ASP A 135 14.60 11.31 -12.20
N SER A 136 14.79 11.19 -13.51
CA SER A 136 16.09 11.41 -14.18
C SER A 136 16.67 12.80 -13.98
N GLU A 137 15.83 13.80 -13.68
CA GLU A 137 16.25 15.20 -13.44
C GLU A 137 16.75 15.43 -12.00
N GLN A 138 16.33 14.59 -11.05
CA GLN A 138 16.60 14.78 -9.61
C GLN A 138 17.59 13.75 -9.07
N ASP A 139 17.62 12.56 -9.66
CA ASP A 139 18.42 11.44 -9.17
C ASP A 139 19.57 11.14 -10.14
N VAL A 140 20.82 11.33 -9.67
CA VAL A 140 21.98 10.67 -10.29
C VAL A 140 21.90 9.20 -9.90
N VAL A 141 21.13 8.44 -10.69
CA VAL A 141 20.94 7.01 -10.49
C VAL A 141 22.21 6.31 -10.97
N THR A 142 23.06 5.90 -10.03
CA THR A 142 24.10 4.92 -10.33
C THR A 142 23.46 3.55 -10.51
N GLN A 143 23.99 2.75 -11.43
CA GLN A 143 23.52 1.40 -11.70
C GLN A 143 23.43 0.56 -10.42
N GLU A 144 24.36 0.76 -9.49
CA GLU A 144 24.41 0.12 -8.19
C GLU A 144 23.20 0.44 -7.32
N LYS A 145 22.77 1.71 -7.27
CA LYS A 145 21.61 2.12 -6.46
C LYS A 145 20.30 1.53 -6.98
N ALA A 146 20.15 1.46 -8.29
CA ALA A 146 18.97 0.86 -8.90
C ALA A 146 18.92 -0.66 -8.62
N ARG A 147 20.07 -1.35 -8.74
CA ARG A 147 20.18 -2.76 -8.40
C ARG A 147 19.86 -3.01 -6.93
N GLU A 148 20.47 -2.23 -6.03
CA GLU A 148 20.23 -2.35 -4.58
C GLU A 148 18.76 -2.10 -4.23
N GLY A 149 18.15 -1.04 -4.77
CA GLY A 149 16.74 -0.74 -4.58
C GLY A 149 15.82 -1.85 -5.08
N ALA A 150 16.11 -2.42 -6.25
CA ALA A 150 15.36 -3.53 -6.82
C ALA A 150 15.45 -4.79 -5.97
N HIS A 151 16.66 -5.14 -5.50
CA HIS A 151 16.85 -6.26 -4.58
C HIS A 151 16.14 -6.03 -3.24
N SER A 152 16.21 -4.83 -2.68
CA SER A 152 15.56 -4.50 -1.40
C SER A 152 14.03 -4.58 -1.50
N LEU A 153 13.46 -4.04 -2.59
CA LEU A 153 12.02 -4.14 -2.86
C LEU A 153 11.58 -5.58 -3.09
N LEU A 154 12.35 -6.36 -3.84
CA LEU A 154 12.09 -7.79 -4.07
C LEU A 154 12.05 -8.56 -2.74
N SER A 155 13.05 -8.37 -1.90
CA SER A 155 13.13 -9.02 -0.58
C SER A 155 11.96 -8.64 0.31
N SER A 156 11.55 -7.37 0.27
CA SER A 156 10.38 -6.90 1.00
C SER A 156 9.10 -7.60 0.57
N ILE A 157 8.87 -7.81 -0.73
CA ILE A 157 7.68 -8.53 -1.22
C ILE A 157 7.73 -9.99 -0.80
N VAL A 158 8.91 -10.62 -0.86
CA VAL A 158 9.08 -12.01 -0.42
C VAL A 158 8.79 -12.14 1.08
N GLU A 159 9.28 -11.22 1.90
CA GLU A 159 8.98 -11.19 3.34
C GLU A 159 7.49 -10.93 3.63
N LEU A 160 6.80 -10.14 2.81
CA LEU A 160 5.35 -9.92 2.92
C LEU A 160 4.52 -11.14 2.54
N ASN A 161 5.11 -12.12 1.84
CA ASN A 161 4.43 -13.36 1.49
C ASN A 161 4.55 -14.42 2.60
N GLU A 162 4.18 -14.07 3.84
CA GLU A 162 4.29 -14.93 5.03
C GLU A 162 3.56 -16.27 4.87
N ASN A 163 2.43 -16.28 4.14
CA ASN A 163 1.62 -17.48 3.89
C ASN A 163 2.21 -18.41 2.83
N THR A 164 3.41 -18.12 2.30
CA THR A 164 4.08 -18.90 1.25
C THR A 164 3.20 -19.13 0.02
N ARG A 165 2.43 -18.12 -0.37
CA ARG A 165 1.57 -18.19 -1.56
C ARG A 165 2.40 -18.45 -2.80
N LYS A 166 1.85 -19.24 -3.73
CA LYS A 166 2.48 -19.57 -5.01
C LYS A 166 2.27 -18.41 -5.96
N ILE A 167 3.15 -17.42 -5.91
CA ILE A 167 3.07 -16.21 -6.74
C ILE A 167 4.34 -16.01 -7.58
N SER A 168 4.23 -15.25 -8.67
CA SER A 168 5.40 -14.66 -9.35
C SER A 168 5.52 -13.19 -9.01
N ILE A 169 6.74 -12.75 -8.75
CA ILE A 169 7.07 -11.38 -8.39
C ILE A 169 8.01 -10.83 -9.46
N THR A 170 7.63 -9.72 -10.06
CA THR A 170 8.45 -8.94 -10.97
C THR A 170 8.67 -7.56 -10.38
N VAL A 171 9.92 -7.14 -10.28
CA VAL A 171 10.32 -5.80 -9.83
C VAL A 171 10.90 -5.06 -11.02
N GLU A 172 10.32 -3.90 -11.33
CA GLU A 172 10.73 -3.03 -12.42
C GLU A 172 11.28 -1.72 -11.86
N PHE A 173 12.56 -1.43 -12.15
CA PHE A 173 13.19 -0.15 -11.85
C PHE A 173 13.46 0.60 -13.15
N LEU A 174 12.92 1.80 -13.29
CA LEU A 174 13.11 2.63 -14.49
C LEU A 174 13.63 4.00 -14.11
N SER A 175 14.48 4.57 -14.95
CA SER A 175 14.80 6.00 -14.93
C SER A 175 14.01 6.74 -16.00
N GLY A 176 13.42 7.88 -15.64
CA GLY A 176 12.75 8.77 -16.58
C GLY A 176 11.44 9.36 -16.04
N PRO A 177 10.59 9.93 -16.92
CA PRO A 177 9.39 10.61 -16.46
C PRO A 177 8.38 9.64 -15.84
N ILE A 178 8.19 9.75 -14.52
CA ILE A 178 7.41 8.82 -13.69
C ILE A 178 6.04 8.47 -14.31
N LYS A 179 5.31 9.48 -14.77
CA LYS A 179 3.96 9.31 -15.32
C LYS A 179 3.94 8.46 -16.58
N SER A 180 4.77 8.78 -17.57
CA SER A 180 4.78 8.06 -18.85
C SER A 180 5.35 6.65 -18.67
N SER A 181 6.36 6.49 -17.83
CA SER A 181 6.94 5.19 -17.51
C SER A 181 5.92 4.24 -16.88
N ILE A 182 5.17 4.70 -15.87
CA ILE A 182 4.11 3.87 -15.25
C ILE A 182 3.03 3.51 -16.29
N LEU A 183 2.53 4.48 -17.07
CA LEU A 183 1.49 4.21 -18.07
C LEU A 183 1.97 3.25 -19.18
N ARG A 184 3.24 3.33 -19.57
CA ARG A 184 3.87 2.39 -20.52
C ARG A 184 3.88 0.98 -19.97
N LEU A 185 4.28 0.81 -18.70
CA LEU A 185 4.29 -0.50 -18.05
C LEU A 185 2.89 -1.06 -17.83
N VAL A 186 1.91 -0.22 -17.48
CA VAL A 186 0.50 -0.61 -17.43
C VAL A 186 0.03 -1.15 -18.79
N THR A 187 0.44 -0.51 -19.88
CA THR A 187 0.10 -0.97 -21.24
C THR A 187 0.79 -2.28 -21.61
N MET A 188 2.04 -2.46 -21.15
CA MET A 188 2.84 -3.66 -21.41
C MET A 188 2.35 -4.88 -20.63
N TYR A 189 2.21 -4.73 -19.30
CA TYR A 189 1.83 -5.80 -18.39
C TYR A 189 0.32 -6.07 -18.36
N ARG A 190 -0.50 -5.10 -18.78
CA ARG A 190 -1.98 -5.16 -18.71
C ARG A 190 -2.50 -5.73 -17.38
N PRO A 191 -2.13 -5.13 -16.24
CA PRO A 191 -2.58 -5.62 -14.94
C PRO A 191 -4.08 -5.42 -14.76
N GLU A 192 -4.70 -6.21 -13.88
CA GLU A 192 -6.11 -6.06 -13.53
C GLU A 192 -6.38 -4.79 -12.71
N SER A 193 -5.39 -4.34 -11.94
CA SER A 193 -5.44 -3.05 -11.25
C SER A 193 -4.04 -2.49 -10.99
N LEU A 194 -3.99 -1.16 -10.87
CA LEU A 194 -2.80 -0.40 -10.48
C LEU A 194 -3.01 0.17 -9.08
N THR A 195 -2.23 -0.29 -8.11
CA THR A 195 -2.24 0.24 -6.74
C THR A 195 -1.18 1.31 -6.56
N ILE A 196 -1.55 2.44 -5.95
CA ILE A 196 -0.64 3.55 -5.66
C ILE A 196 -0.82 4.04 -4.22
N GLY A 197 0.28 4.45 -3.59
CA GLY A 197 0.24 5.16 -2.31
C GLY A 197 -0.26 6.60 -2.46
N THR A 198 -0.94 7.14 -1.45
CA THR A 198 -1.20 8.60 -1.44
C THR A 198 0.09 9.37 -1.21
N ARG A 199 0.55 10.14 -2.19
CA ARG A 199 1.71 11.02 -2.02
C ARG A 199 1.55 11.92 -0.78
N GLY A 200 2.57 11.87 0.09
CA GLY A 200 2.66 12.62 1.34
C GLY A 200 3.87 13.55 1.38
N LYS A 201 4.11 14.40 0.37
CA LYS A 201 4.94 15.58 0.64
C LYS A 201 4.23 16.38 1.75
N GLN A 202 4.90 16.52 2.89
CA GLN A 202 4.45 17.35 4.00
C GLN A 202 4.44 18.79 3.49
N VAL A 203 3.27 19.26 3.09
CA VAL A 203 3.08 20.63 2.61
C VAL A 203 3.38 21.57 3.78
N SER A 204 4.34 22.48 3.57
CA SER A 204 4.63 23.52 4.56
C SER A 204 3.36 24.33 4.82
N ALA A 205 3.12 24.74 6.07
CA ALA A 205 1.93 25.52 6.44
C ALA A 205 1.78 26.80 5.59
N LEU A 206 2.91 27.33 5.09
CA LEU A 206 2.97 28.49 4.20
C LEU A 206 2.38 28.21 2.80
N GLU A 207 2.64 27.03 2.22
CA GLU A 207 2.13 26.64 0.90
C GLU A 207 0.61 26.43 0.94
N LYS A 208 0.07 25.92 2.06
CA LYS A 208 -1.39 25.83 2.25
C LYS A 208 -2.06 27.20 2.33
N MET A 209 -1.35 28.21 2.85
CA MET A 209 -1.87 29.58 2.99
C MET A 209 -1.84 30.34 1.66
N LEU A 210 -0.94 29.98 0.73
CA LEU A 210 -0.83 30.57 -0.60
C LEU A 210 -1.81 29.95 -1.63
N GLY A 211 -2.74 29.09 -1.20
CA GLY A 211 -3.71 28.45 -2.10
C GLY A 211 -3.09 27.43 -3.06
N THR A 212 -1.78 27.18 -2.98
CA THR A 212 -1.11 26.13 -3.73
C THR A 212 -1.40 24.80 -3.05
N THR A 213 -2.47 24.15 -3.50
CA THR A 213 -2.81 22.81 -3.03
C THR A 213 -1.81 21.83 -3.65
N PRO A 214 -0.93 21.13 -2.91
CA PRO A 214 -0.07 20.11 -3.50
C PRO A 214 -0.83 18.78 -3.51
N LEU A 215 -2.02 18.82 -4.09
CA LEU A 215 -2.74 17.62 -4.48
C LEU A 215 -2.37 17.31 -5.94
N GLY A 216 -1.50 16.32 -6.11
CA GLY A 216 -1.68 15.32 -7.15
C GLY A 216 -1.57 15.78 -8.60
N ASN A 217 -0.34 15.79 -9.13
CA ASN A 217 -0.19 15.61 -10.58
C ASN A 217 -0.13 14.13 -10.97
N LEU A 218 0.60 13.28 -10.22
CA LEU A 218 0.76 11.87 -10.60
C LEU A 218 -0.50 11.02 -10.36
N SER A 219 -0.98 10.92 -9.12
CA SER A 219 -2.16 10.11 -8.81
C SER A 219 -3.39 10.54 -9.58
N LYS A 220 -3.63 11.86 -9.71
CA LYS A 220 -4.68 12.40 -10.57
C LYS A 220 -4.44 12.02 -12.03
N SER A 221 -3.26 12.26 -12.59
CA SER A 221 -2.98 11.88 -13.98
C SER A 221 -3.21 10.39 -14.24
N LEU A 222 -2.82 9.52 -13.31
CA LEU A 222 -3.03 8.08 -13.42
C LEU A 222 -4.51 7.72 -13.38
N ILE A 223 -5.32 8.28 -12.47
CA ILE A 223 -6.77 8.05 -12.46
C ILE A 223 -7.42 8.45 -13.79
N TRP A 224 -6.96 9.56 -14.38
CA TRP A 224 -7.56 10.11 -15.59
C TRP A 224 -7.14 9.40 -16.88
N GLN A 225 -5.92 8.86 -16.93
CA GLN A 225 -5.31 8.31 -18.16
C GLN A 225 -5.05 6.81 -18.11
N SER A 226 -5.11 6.18 -16.94
CA SER A 226 -4.85 4.75 -16.80
C SER A 226 -5.94 3.95 -17.50
N PRO A 227 -5.58 2.98 -18.36
CA PRO A 227 -6.54 2.06 -18.97
C PRO A 227 -7.06 0.99 -17.99
N VAL A 228 -6.43 0.86 -16.82
CA VAL A 228 -6.78 -0.11 -15.76
C VAL A 228 -7.29 0.62 -14.52
N PRO A 229 -8.15 0.00 -13.68
CA PRO A 229 -8.62 0.62 -12.46
C PRO A 229 -7.46 0.94 -11.50
N VAL A 230 -7.50 2.14 -10.92
CA VAL A 230 -6.46 2.64 -10.02
C VAL A 230 -6.95 2.61 -8.58
N ILE A 231 -6.24 1.88 -7.71
CA ILE A 231 -6.53 1.76 -6.28
C ILE A 231 -5.60 2.68 -5.50
N ILE A 232 -6.16 3.52 -4.63
CA ILE A 232 -5.38 4.50 -3.86
C ILE A 232 -5.41 4.12 -2.39
N VAL A 233 -4.26 3.70 -1.88
CA VAL A 233 -4.12 3.31 -0.47
C VAL A 233 -3.76 4.53 0.37
N ARG A 234 -4.58 4.81 1.37
CA ARG A 234 -4.40 5.91 2.33
C ARG A 234 -3.74 5.38 3.61
N PRO A 235 -2.77 6.11 4.19
CA PRO A 235 -2.19 5.75 5.47
C PRO A 235 -3.22 5.90 6.59
N GLU A 236 -3.21 4.95 7.54
CA GLU A 236 -4.19 4.85 8.62
C GLU A 236 -4.25 6.11 9.50
N ASP A 237 -3.11 6.77 9.73
CA ASP A 237 -3.06 7.99 10.53
C ASP A 237 -3.86 9.14 9.93
N ARG A 238 -3.88 9.25 8.59
CA ARG A 238 -4.72 10.24 7.90
C ARG A 238 -6.19 9.86 7.99
N VAL A 239 -6.51 8.57 7.96
CA VAL A 239 -7.88 8.07 8.15
C VAL A 239 -8.36 8.41 9.56
N LYS A 240 -7.59 8.10 10.61
CA LYS A 240 -7.91 8.43 12.01
C LYS A 240 -8.06 9.92 12.23
N LYS A 241 -7.14 10.75 11.72
CA LYS A 241 -7.24 12.22 11.83
C LYS A 241 -8.50 12.76 11.16
N HIS A 242 -8.86 12.27 9.98
CA HIS A 242 -10.09 12.69 9.31
C HIS A 242 -11.35 12.17 10.01
N LEU A 243 -11.30 10.97 10.59
CA LEU A 243 -12.38 10.42 11.40
C LEU A 243 -12.60 11.28 12.65
N LEU A 244 -11.54 11.60 13.39
CA LEU A 244 -11.59 12.47 14.56
C LEU A 244 -12.14 13.86 14.21
N LYS A 245 -11.67 14.46 13.10
CA LYS A 245 -12.21 15.74 12.61
C LYS A 245 -13.70 15.68 12.27
N ARG A 246 -14.17 14.56 11.72
CA ARG A 246 -15.60 14.36 11.42
C ARG A 246 -16.42 14.19 12.70
N MET A 247 -15.89 13.45 13.67
CA MET A 247 -16.53 13.25 14.98
C MET A 247 -16.55 14.53 15.83
N SER A 248 -15.63 15.47 15.59
CA SER A 248 -15.58 16.74 16.30
C SER A 248 -16.36 17.87 15.61
N ASP A 249 -16.96 17.64 14.44
CA ASP A 249 -17.69 18.65 13.67
C ASP A 249 -19.16 18.69 14.13
N PRO A 250 -19.60 19.69 14.92
CA PRO A 250 -20.93 19.72 15.54
C PRO A 250 -22.09 19.58 14.56
N ARG A 251 -21.90 20.03 13.30
CA ARG A 251 -22.92 19.97 12.24
C ARG A 251 -23.15 18.57 11.70
N ARG A 252 -22.28 17.61 12.02
CA ARG A 252 -22.37 16.21 11.58
C ARG A 252 -22.87 15.27 12.68
N HIS A 253 -23.11 15.78 13.89
CA HIS A 253 -23.64 14.99 15.00
C HIS A 253 -25.10 14.58 14.75
N GLU A 254 -25.91 15.41 14.07
CA GLU A 254 -27.31 15.07 13.77
C GLU A 254 -27.44 13.79 12.93
N TYR A 255 -26.62 13.64 11.88
CA TYR A 255 -26.61 12.41 11.07
C TYR A 255 -26.06 11.22 11.86
N TYR A 256 -25.05 11.45 12.72
CA TYR A 256 -24.49 10.40 13.57
C TYR A 256 -25.52 9.91 14.60
N ASP A 257 -26.28 10.82 15.22
CA ASP A 257 -27.35 10.51 16.16
C ASP A 257 -28.51 9.78 15.48
N LEU A 258 -28.89 10.16 14.25
CA LEU A 258 -29.91 9.45 13.46
C LEU A 258 -29.48 8.01 13.12
N VAL A 259 -28.21 7.83 12.76
CA VAL A 259 -27.63 6.54 12.33
C VAL A 259 -27.31 5.63 13.51
N GLN A 260 -26.99 6.17 14.69
CA GLN A 260 -26.70 5.37 15.89
C GLN A 260 -27.90 4.57 16.40
N HIS A 261 -29.13 4.98 16.08
CA HIS A 261 -30.35 4.32 16.53
C HIS A 261 -30.86 3.23 15.57
N ASP A 262 -30.29 3.14 14.37
CA ASP A 262 -30.62 2.09 13.39
C ASP A 262 -29.47 1.08 13.28
N ASP A 263 -29.64 -0.07 13.93
CA ASP A 263 -28.68 -1.18 13.89
C ASP A 263 -28.66 -1.91 12.52
N ASP A 264 -29.65 -1.67 11.65
CA ASP A 264 -29.84 -2.33 10.35
C ASP A 264 -29.76 -1.32 9.19
N LEU A 265 -28.61 -0.68 9.04
CA LEU A 265 -28.35 0.16 7.87
C LEU A 265 -28.05 -0.71 6.64
N PRO A 266 -28.51 -0.32 5.44
CA PRO A 266 -28.39 -1.14 4.22
C PRO A 266 -26.95 -1.44 3.75
N MET A 267 -25.93 -1.00 4.49
CA MET A 267 -24.50 -1.23 4.21
C MET A 267 -23.67 -1.46 5.49
N SER A 268 -24.29 -1.77 6.64
CA SER A 268 -23.53 -2.12 7.85
C SER A 268 -22.81 -3.46 7.65
N LEU A 269 -21.53 -3.52 8.03
CA LEU A 269 -20.79 -4.78 8.09
C LEU A 269 -21.59 -5.78 8.94
N PRO A 270 -21.86 -7.01 8.45
CA PRO A 270 -22.58 -8.00 9.25
C PRO A 270 -21.82 -8.24 10.55
N LYS A 271 -22.49 -8.05 11.70
CA LYS A 271 -21.91 -8.42 13.00
C LYS A 271 -21.63 -9.91 12.96
N ASN A 272 -20.36 -10.30 13.05
CA ASN A 272 -19.95 -11.70 13.14
C ASN A 272 -20.78 -12.38 14.24
N LYS A 273 -21.67 -13.29 13.84
CA LYS A 273 -22.34 -14.18 14.79
C LYS A 273 -21.25 -15.12 15.29
N GLU A 274 -20.78 -14.87 16.50
CA GLU A 274 -19.95 -15.84 17.22
C GLU A 274 -20.68 -17.19 17.22
N ALA A 275 -20.01 -18.20 16.67
CA ALA A 275 -20.51 -19.56 16.61
C ALA A 275 -20.72 -20.06 18.05
N LYS A 276 -21.94 -20.50 18.33
CA LYS A 276 -22.25 -21.33 19.50
C LYS A 276 -21.97 -22.79 19.18
#